data_AF-A0A2S9GKL9-F1
#
_entry.id   AF-A0A2S9GKL9-F1
#
_cell.length_a   1.000
_cell.length_b   1.000
_cell.length_c   1.000
_cell.angle_alpha   90.00
_cell.angle_beta   90.00
_cell.angle_gamma   90.00
#
_symmetry.space_group_name_H-M   'P 1'
#
loop_
_entity.id
_entity.type
_entity.pdbx_description
1 polymer ?
#
loop_
_entity_poly.entity_id
_entity_poly.type
_entity_poly.pdbx_seq_one_letter_code
_entity_poly.pdbx_strand_id
1 'polypeptide(L)' 'MQPTAAPAWHPSDGSSASHSRSPGQRTDAVRRARRMNRTLAQAFPHVYCELDFTNPLELAVATILSAQCTD' A
#
# COMPACT_ATOMS: atom_id res chain seq x y z
N MET A 1 14.71 48.80 10.09
CA MET A 1 13.82 47.74 9.58
C MET A 1 14.53 47.02 8.45
N GLN A 2 15.13 45.85 8.72
CA GLN A 2 15.66 44.97 7.66
C GLN A 2 14.66 43.82 7.47
N PRO A 3 14.31 43.43 6.23
CA PRO A 3 13.50 42.26 6.00
C PRO A 3 14.37 41.00 6.17
N THR A 4 14.00 40.15 7.12
CA THR A 4 14.55 38.79 7.24
C THR A 4 14.05 37.98 6.05
N ALA A 5 14.98 37.52 5.21
CA ALA A 5 14.69 36.57 4.15
C ALA A 5 14.30 35.22 4.79
N ALA A 6 13.16 34.68 4.37
CA ALA A 6 12.73 33.33 4.71
C ALA A 6 13.73 32.30 4.14
N PRO A 7 13.93 31.14 4.78
CA PRO A 7 14.82 30.11 4.24
C PRO A 7 14.29 29.66 2.87
N ALA A 8 15.12 29.81 1.85
CA ALA A 8 14.87 29.23 0.55
C ALA A 8 14.78 27.71 0.72
N TRP A 9 13.70 27.11 0.22
CA TRP A 9 13.60 25.67 0.09
C TRP A 9 14.78 25.20 -0.76
N HIS A 10 15.74 24.54 -0.14
CA HIS A 10 16.75 23.78 -0.85
C HIS A 10 16.10 22.44 -1.22
N PRO A 11 15.92 22.14 -2.52
CA PRO A 11 15.63 20.76 -2.90
C PRO A 11 16.83 19.95 -2.40
N SER A 12 16.60 19.10 -1.41
CA SER A 12 17.56 18.06 -1.07
C SER A 12 17.83 17.28 -2.36
N ASP A 13 19.06 17.35 -2.88
CA ASP A 13 19.51 16.57 -4.02
C ASP A 13 19.09 15.13 -3.77
N GLY A 14 18.12 14.68 -4.58
CA GLY A 14 17.48 13.40 -4.44
C GLY A 14 18.49 12.30 -4.76
N SER A 15 19.28 11.90 -3.76
CA SER A 15 19.92 10.59 -3.75
C SER A 15 18.79 9.57 -3.63
N SER A 16 18.18 9.25 -4.77
CA SER A 16 17.30 8.10 -4.92
C SER A 16 18.18 6.87 -4.75
N ALA A 17 18.44 6.53 -3.49
CA ALA A 17 19.03 5.27 -3.11
C ALA A 17 18.08 4.18 -3.61
N SER A 18 18.43 3.62 -4.78
CA SER A 18 17.74 2.48 -5.35
C SER A 18 17.84 1.35 -4.33
N HIS A 19 16.74 1.12 -3.61
CA HIS A 19 16.62 0.00 -2.69
C HIS A 19 16.55 -1.28 -3.52
N SER A 20 17.70 -1.75 -4.01
CA SER A 20 17.83 -3.04 -4.64
C SER A 20 17.58 -4.09 -3.56
N ARG A 21 16.33 -4.59 -3.50
CA ARG A 21 16.00 -5.68 -2.58
C ARG A 21 16.87 -6.86 -2.94
N SER A 22 17.66 -7.34 -1.98
CA SER A 22 18.47 -8.53 -2.20
C SER A 22 17.56 -9.71 -2.51
N PRO A 23 18.00 -10.69 -3.32
CA PRO A 23 17.16 -11.84 -3.69
C PRO A 23 16.53 -12.56 -2.48
N GLY A 24 17.23 -12.63 -1.35
CA GLY A 24 16.72 -13.19 -0.09
C GLY A 24 15.59 -12.37 0.56
N GLN A 25 15.64 -11.03 0.48
CA GLN A 25 14.57 -10.18 1.03
C GLN A 25 13.23 -10.36 0.31
N ARG A 26 13.22 -10.82 -0.95
CA ARG A 26 11.98 -11.17 -1.66
C ARG A 26 11.39 -12.47 -1.13
N THR A 27 12.21 -13.50 -0.98
CA THR A 27 11.75 -14.83 -0.56
C THR A 27 11.29 -14.82 0.90
N ASP A 28 11.94 -14.07 1.77
CA ASP A 28 11.54 -13.91 3.17
C ASP A 28 10.20 -13.17 3.31
N ALA A 29 9.98 -12.13 2.52
CA ALA A 29 8.68 -11.45 2.47
C ALA A 29 7.56 -12.38 2.00
N VAL A 30 7.81 -13.18 0.96
CA VAL A 30 6.86 -14.19 0.48
C VAL A 30 6.57 -15.24 1.55
N ARG A 31 7.60 -15.70 2.27
CA ARG A 31 7.44 -16.68 3.36
C ARG A 31 6.56 -16.13 4.48
N ARG A 32 6.79 -14.88 4.89
CA ARG A 32 5.97 -14.18 5.88
C ARG A 32 4.53 -14.02 5.41
N ALA A 33 4.32 -13.54 4.18
CA ALA A 33 2.99 -13.39 3.59
C ALA A 33 2.23 -14.72 3.57
N ARG A 34 2.87 -15.82 3.12
CA ARG A 34 2.27 -17.16 3.13
C ARG A 34 1.92 -17.66 4.53
N ARG A 35 2.76 -17.36 5.53
CA ARG A 35 2.46 -17.69 6.94
C ARG A 35 1.22 -16.95 7.42
N MET A 36 1.14 -15.65 7.19
CA MET A 36 -0.03 -14.84 7.57
C MET A 36 -1.30 -15.32 6.85
N ASN A 37 -1.21 -15.57 5.54
CA ASN A 37 -2.34 -16.04 4.74
C ASN A 37 -2.92 -17.37 5.26
N ARG A 38 -2.09 -18.32 5.69
CA ARG A 38 -2.56 -19.58 6.29
C ARG A 38 -3.31 -19.36 7.60
N THR A 39 -2.80 -18.50 8.48
CA THR A 39 -3.46 -18.18 9.75
C THR A 39 -4.79 -17.47 9.52
N LEU A 40 -4.83 -16.51 8.60
CA LEU A 40 -6.06 -15.78 8.28
C LEU A 40 -7.11 -16.69 7.64
N ALA A 41 -6.72 -17.58 6.73
CA ALA A 41 -7.64 -18.55 6.13
C ALA A 41 -8.28 -19.51 7.14
N GLN A 42 -7.57 -19.85 8.23
CA GLN A 42 -8.11 -20.66 9.32
C GLN A 42 -9.03 -19.86 10.24
N ALA A 43 -8.66 -18.61 10.55
CA ALA A 43 -9.42 -17.75 11.44
C ALA A 43 -10.72 -17.23 10.81
N PHE A 44 -10.74 -17.01 9.50
CA PHE A 44 -11.86 -16.42 8.76
C PHE A 44 -12.24 -17.27 7.54
N PRO A 45 -12.85 -18.46 7.74
CA PRO A 45 -13.12 -19.42 6.66
C PRO A 45 -14.19 -18.97 5.64
N HIS A 46 -14.97 -17.94 5.97
CA HIS A 46 -16.10 -17.46 5.16
C HIS A 46 -15.99 -15.98 4.79
N VAL A 47 -14.78 -15.42 4.74
CA VAL A 47 -14.58 -14.02 4.37
C VAL A 47 -14.88 -13.82 2.88
N TYR A 48 -15.57 -12.74 2.55
CA TYR A 48 -15.90 -12.28 1.21
C TYR A 48 -15.53 -10.81 1.07
N CYS A 49 -15.53 -10.28 -0.16
CA CYS A 49 -15.31 -8.86 -0.40
C CYS A 49 -16.49 -8.05 0.14
N GLU A 50 -16.25 -7.03 0.98
CA GLU A 50 -17.30 -6.22 1.60
C GLU A 50 -18.01 -5.28 0.62
N LEU A 51 -17.39 -5.01 -0.54
CA LEU A 51 -18.00 -4.19 -1.57
C LEU A 51 -19.25 -4.86 -2.15
N ASP A 52 -20.35 -4.12 -2.20
CA ASP A 52 -21.58 -4.52 -2.88
C ASP A 52 -21.45 -4.31 -4.39
N PHE A 53 -21.56 -5.39 -5.18
CA PHE A 53 -21.57 -5.31 -6.65
C PHE A 53 -22.33 -6.50 -7.25
N THR A 54 -22.96 -6.28 -8.40
CA THR A 54 -23.69 -7.31 -9.16
C THR A 54 -23.02 -7.67 -10.48
N ASN A 55 -22.06 -6.85 -10.93
CA ASN A 55 -21.30 -7.08 -12.15
C ASN A 55 -19.86 -6.53 -12.06
N PRO A 56 -18.95 -6.92 -12.97
CA PRO A 56 -17.55 -6.51 -12.91
C PRO A 56 -17.31 -5.00 -13.07
N LEU A 57 -18.18 -4.29 -13.80
CA LEU A 57 -18.06 -2.84 -13.97
C LEU A 57 -18.35 -2.13 -12.64
N GLU A 58 -19.39 -2.56 -11.92
CA GLU A 58 -19.71 -2.05 -10.58
C GLU A 58 -18.58 -2.27 -9.58
N LEU A 59 -17.97 -3.47 -9.56
CA LEU A 59 -16.82 -3.75 -8.68
C LEU A 59 -15.64 -2.80 -8.96
N ALA A 60 -15.36 -2.54 -10.23
CA ALA A 60 -14.28 -1.63 -10.62
C ALA A 60 -14.55 -0.20 -10.13
N VAL A 61 -15.78 0.29 -10.29
CA VAL A 61 -16.19 1.61 -9.79
C VAL A 61 -16.15 1.66 -8.26
N ALA A 62 -16.70 0.65 -7.58
CA ALA A 62 -16.69 0.55 -6.12
C ALA A 62 -15.26 0.58 -5.55
N THR A 63 -14.32 -0.11 -6.19
CA THR A 63 -12.90 -0.12 -5.80
C THR A 63 -12.23 1.25 -5.97
N ILE A 64 -12.57 1.98 -7.03
CA ILE A 64 -12.02 3.32 -7.27
C ILE A 64 -12.54 4.30 -6.22
N LEU A 65 -13.84 4.22 -5.88
CA LEU A 65 -14.46 5.09 -4.89
C LEU A 65 -14.07 4.74 -3.46
N SER A 66 -13.81 3.46 -3.15
CA SER A 66 -13.30 3.05 -1.84
C SER A 66 -11.83 3.44 -1.62
N ALA A 67 -11.11 3.86 -2.66
CA ALA A 67 -9.74 4.32 -2.51
C ALA A 67 -9.67 5.44 -1.45
N GLN A 68 -8.76 5.28 -0.47
CA GLN A 68 -8.57 6.20 0.66
C GLN A 68 -9.75 6.27 1.66
N CYS A 69 -10.76 5.44 1.48
CA CYS A 69 -11.74 5.10 2.49
C CYS A 69 -11.42 3.67 2.99
N THR A 70 -11.84 3.34 4.20
CA THR A 70 -11.97 1.94 4.59
C THR A 70 -13.30 1.46 4.02
N ASP A 71 -13.29 0.39 3.23
CA ASP A 71 -14.52 -0.39 3.02
C ASP A 71 -15.04 -0.94 4.35
#